data_AF-A0A5E4QTQ3-F1
#
_entry.id   AF-A0A5E4QTQ3-F1
#
_cell.length_a   1.000
_cell.length_b   1.000
_cell.length_c   1.000
_cell.angle_alpha   90.00
_cell.angle_beta   90.00
_cell.angle_gamma   90.00
#
_symmetry.space_group_name_H-M   'P 1'
#
loop_
_entity.id
_entity.type
_entity.pdbx_description
1 polymer ?
#
loop_
_entity_poly.entity_id
_entity_poly.type
_entity_poly.pdbx_seq_one_letter_code
_entity_poly.pdbx_strand_id
1 'polypeptide(L)'
;MTCFSETIYKPTQQAATHNNKWIAYLTSPDNRHALPLFTSLLNTVCSYDPVGLGLPYNHLLFADTLEPLVEVALQVLIVTLDHDTSNVVNEESDESLPDNLFINYLSRIHRDEDFSLALRGVTRLLNNPLQQTYLPNSSKKVALHQELLVLFWKMCDYNKKFMYYVLKSSDVLEVLVPILYHLNDSRADQSRVGLMHIGVFILLLLSGERNFGVRLNKPYTATVPMDIPVFTGTHADLLVLVFHKIITTGHQRLQPLFDCLLTILVNVSPYLKTLSMVASTKLLHLLEAFSTPWFLFSQPQNHHLVFFLLEMFNNMIQYQFDGNSNLVYTIIRKRAVFHNLANLPQERSAIARSLAANSKQTTETLPRYLVLPSIYFQIYCPESLAACEERVELSGGGGGWAPSSEWVARWRGRLPLQTIMRLLQVLVPQVEKICIDKGLTDESEILRFLQHGTLVGLLPVPHPILIRKYQPNAGTAACNVDPPIWYDTDVKLFEIQRV
;
A
#
# COMPACT_ATOMS: atom_id res chain seq x y z
N MET A 1 -3.68 5.67 -31.20
CA MET A 1 -4.09 4.55 -30.33
C MET A 1 -4.19 3.22 -31.07
N THR A 2 -4.90 3.11 -32.19
CA THR A 2 -5.08 1.82 -32.91
C THR A 2 -3.75 1.11 -33.24
N CYS A 3 -2.75 1.81 -33.75
CA CYS A 3 -1.43 1.21 -34.04
C CYS A 3 -0.69 0.71 -32.78
N PHE A 4 -0.97 1.27 -31.60
CA PHE A 4 -0.33 0.88 -30.34
C PHE A 4 -1.08 -0.24 -29.62
N SER A 5 -2.29 -0.58 -30.08
CA SER A 5 -3.19 -1.54 -29.42
C SER A 5 -2.94 -3.01 -29.80
N GLU A 6 -1.91 -3.31 -30.60
CA GLU A 6 -1.66 -4.67 -31.11
C GLU A 6 -1.60 -5.72 -29.99
N THR A 7 -1.01 -5.36 -28.86
CA THR A 7 -0.84 -6.23 -27.68
C THR A 7 -2.17 -6.66 -27.06
N ILE A 8 -3.24 -5.87 -27.19
CA ILE A 8 -4.58 -6.18 -26.65
C ILE A 8 -5.20 -7.39 -27.35
N TYR A 9 -4.82 -7.63 -28.61
CA TYR A 9 -5.35 -8.73 -29.41
C TYR A 9 -4.55 -10.03 -29.26
N LYS A 10 -3.59 -10.08 -28.33
CA LYS A 10 -2.72 -11.25 -28.12
C LYS A 10 -3.00 -11.92 -26.77
N PRO A 11 -2.87 -13.26 -26.70
CA PRO A 11 -2.91 -13.97 -25.41
C PRO A 11 -1.83 -13.44 -24.46
N THR A 12 -2.13 -13.36 -23.16
CA THR A 12 -1.24 -12.79 -22.12
C THR A 12 0.19 -13.34 -22.14
N GLN A 13 0.35 -14.64 -22.41
CA GLN A 13 1.67 -15.30 -22.49
C GLN A 13 2.53 -14.79 -23.67
N GLN A 14 1.89 -14.36 -24.76
CA GLN A 14 2.55 -13.80 -25.94
C GLN A 14 2.63 -12.28 -25.89
N ALA A 15 1.77 -11.63 -25.11
CA ALA A 15 1.75 -10.18 -24.94
C ALA A 15 3.04 -9.65 -24.30
N ALA A 16 3.62 -10.40 -23.35
CA ALA A 16 4.85 -10.02 -22.65
C ALA A 16 6.11 -10.06 -23.54
N THR A 17 6.13 -10.91 -24.56
CA THR A 17 7.26 -11.06 -25.49
C THR A 17 7.03 -10.36 -26.83
N HIS A 18 5.81 -9.88 -27.07
CA HIS A 18 5.47 -9.26 -28.34
C HIS A 18 5.75 -7.76 -28.38
N ASN A 19 6.75 -7.38 -29.16
CA ASN A 19 7.13 -5.99 -29.34
C ASN A 19 6.24 -5.28 -30.38
N ASN A 20 5.59 -4.19 -29.98
CA ASN A 20 4.82 -3.38 -30.91
C ASN A 20 5.78 -2.52 -31.76
N LYS A 21 5.86 -2.83 -33.04
CA LYS A 21 6.77 -2.16 -34.00
C LYS A 21 6.52 -0.65 -34.10
N TRP A 22 5.27 -0.20 -33.95
CA TRP A 22 4.93 1.21 -33.98
C TRP A 22 5.44 1.97 -32.75
N ILE A 23 5.34 1.35 -31.58
CA ILE A 23 5.90 1.91 -30.35
C ILE A 23 7.42 1.97 -30.48
N ALA A 24 8.04 0.85 -30.89
CA ALA A 24 9.49 0.75 -31.08
C ALA A 24 10.02 1.85 -32.00
N TYR A 25 9.40 2.06 -33.17
CA TYR A 25 9.78 3.14 -34.09
C TYR A 25 9.53 4.53 -33.52
N LEU A 26 8.39 4.77 -32.86
CA LEU A 26 8.06 6.08 -32.30
C LEU A 26 9.07 6.51 -31.22
N THR A 27 9.56 5.56 -30.44
CA THR A 27 10.53 5.78 -29.36
C THR A 27 11.98 5.57 -29.80
N SER A 28 12.26 5.25 -31.08
CA SER A 28 13.62 4.99 -31.56
C SER A 28 14.37 6.26 -31.97
N PRO A 29 15.70 6.20 -32.10
CA PRO A 29 16.51 7.26 -32.70
C PRO A 29 16.17 7.59 -34.16
N ASP A 30 15.49 6.70 -34.88
CA ASP A 30 15.07 6.94 -36.27
C ASP A 30 13.97 8.00 -36.35
N ASN A 31 13.18 8.15 -35.28
CA ASN A 31 12.22 9.22 -35.17
C ASN A 31 12.91 10.54 -34.77
N ARG A 32 13.21 11.38 -35.76
CA ARG A 32 13.80 12.72 -35.57
C ARG A 32 12.95 13.65 -34.69
N HIS A 33 11.67 13.33 -34.49
CA HIS A 33 10.75 14.10 -33.67
C HIS A 33 10.50 13.49 -32.29
N ALA A 34 11.24 12.45 -31.88
CA ALA A 34 11.04 11.76 -30.61
C ALA A 34 11.07 12.72 -29.40
N LEU A 35 12.09 13.58 -29.30
CA LEU A 35 12.21 14.53 -28.18
C LEU A 35 11.10 15.60 -28.19
N PRO A 36 10.82 16.33 -29.29
CA PRO A 36 9.68 17.24 -29.35
C PRO A 36 8.35 16.56 -29.04
N LEU A 37 8.14 15.34 -29.51
CA LEU A 37 6.90 14.60 -29.26
C LEU A 37 6.75 14.25 -27.77
N PHE A 38 7.81 13.71 -27.15
CA PHE A 38 7.83 13.42 -25.72
C PHE A 38 7.53 14.67 -24.90
N THR A 39 8.22 15.78 -25.17
CA THR A 39 8.03 17.03 -24.41
C THR A 39 6.65 17.64 -24.66
N SER A 40 6.12 17.60 -25.89
CA SER A 40 4.75 18.06 -26.19
C SER A 40 3.69 17.23 -25.47
N LEU A 41 3.81 15.90 -25.45
CA LEU A 41 2.87 15.02 -24.74
C LEU A 41 2.87 15.33 -23.24
N LEU A 42 4.05 15.38 -22.62
CA LEU A 42 4.19 15.68 -21.19
C LEU A 42 3.64 17.07 -20.84
N ASN A 43 3.97 18.09 -21.64
CA ASN A 43 3.48 19.46 -21.41
C ASN A 43 1.96 19.57 -21.59
N THR A 44 1.39 18.87 -22.58
CA THR A 44 -0.06 18.87 -22.83
C THR A 44 -0.81 18.35 -21.61
N VAL A 45 -0.35 17.24 -21.02
CA VAL A 45 -0.95 16.67 -19.82
C VAL A 45 -0.71 17.56 -18.60
N CYS A 46 0.54 17.91 -18.30
CA CYS A 46 0.89 18.62 -17.07
C CYS A 46 0.43 20.08 -17.03
N SER A 47 0.20 20.72 -18.19
CA SER A 47 -0.29 22.10 -18.27
C SER A 47 -1.82 22.21 -18.32
N TYR A 48 -2.54 21.10 -18.48
CA TYR A 48 -4.00 21.14 -18.62
C TYR A 48 -4.69 21.57 -17.33
N ASP A 49 -5.52 22.61 -17.41
CA ASP A 49 -6.33 23.12 -16.31
C ASP A 49 -7.83 22.98 -16.64
N PRO A 50 -8.54 22.01 -16.01
CA PRO A 50 -9.95 21.78 -16.27
C PRO A 50 -10.88 22.86 -15.69
N VAL A 51 -10.37 23.71 -14.78
CA VAL A 51 -11.15 24.77 -14.13
C VAL A 51 -11.05 26.08 -14.91
N GLY A 52 -9.89 26.34 -15.53
CA GLY A 52 -9.65 27.53 -16.37
C GLY A 52 -9.80 28.83 -15.57
N LEU A 53 -10.70 29.71 -15.99
CA LEU A 53 -10.93 31.01 -15.33
C LEU A 53 -11.54 30.92 -13.91
N GLY A 54 -11.89 29.71 -13.43
CA GLY A 54 -12.46 29.53 -12.09
C GLY A 54 -13.92 29.98 -11.95
N LEU A 55 -14.58 30.29 -13.06
CA LEU A 55 -15.99 30.67 -13.08
C LEU A 55 -16.90 29.44 -12.92
N PRO A 56 -17.91 29.49 -12.03
CA PRO A 56 -18.93 28.45 -11.94
C PRO A 56 -19.60 28.18 -13.29
N TYR A 57 -19.80 26.90 -13.63
CA TYR A 57 -20.46 26.44 -14.85
C TYR A 57 -19.76 26.83 -16.17
N ASN A 58 -18.49 27.25 -16.13
CA ASN A 58 -17.72 27.62 -17.32
C ASN A 58 -17.75 26.54 -18.42
N HIS A 59 -17.68 25.28 -18.01
CA HIS A 59 -17.70 24.10 -18.89
C HIS A 59 -19.06 23.83 -19.56
N LEU A 60 -20.15 24.47 -19.11
CA LEU A 60 -21.44 24.43 -19.79
C LEU A 60 -21.55 25.51 -20.87
N LEU A 61 -20.81 26.61 -20.70
CA LEU A 61 -20.83 27.75 -21.62
C LEU A 61 -19.83 27.59 -22.77
N PHE A 62 -18.70 26.94 -22.50
CA PHE A 62 -17.63 26.73 -23.48
C PHE A 62 -17.30 25.25 -23.60
N ALA A 63 -17.24 24.77 -24.85
CA ALA A 63 -16.79 23.42 -25.14
C ALA A 63 -15.29 23.30 -24.88
N ASP A 64 -14.91 22.35 -24.03
CA ASP A 64 -13.50 22.04 -23.78
C ASP A 64 -12.97 21.07 -24.83
N THR A 65 -12.26 21.62 -25.82
CA THR A 65 -11.60 20.85 -26.87
C THR A 65 -10.25 20.27 -26.45
N LEU A 66 -9.73 20.64 -25.28
CA LEU A 66 -8.41 20.22 -24.80
C LEU A 66 -8.48 18.91 -24.04
N GLU A 67 -9.55 18.64 -23.29
CA GLU A 67 -9.70 17.39 -22.52
C GLU A 67 -9.49 16.12 -23.38
N PRO A 68 -10.12 15.95 -24.57
CA PRO A 68 -9.91 14.74 -25.37
C PRO A 68 -8.47 14.62 -25.88
N LEU A 69 -7.81 15.75 -26.17
CA LEU A 69 -6.40 15.75 -26.56
C LEU A 69 -5.50 15.32 -25.40
N VAL A 70 -5.79 15.79 -24.18
CA VAL A 70 -5.06 15.45 -22.95
C VAL A 70 -5.20 13.97 -22.62
N GLU A 71 -6.41 13.42 -22.75
CA GLU A 71 -6.68 12.00 -22.53
C GLU A 71 -5.85 11.13 -23.49
N VAL A 72 -5.89 11.43 -24.79
CA VAL A 72 -5.10 10.70 -25.80
C VAL A 72 -3.60 10.90 -25.58
N ALA A 73 -3.15 12.12 -25.26
CA ALA A 73 -1.75 12.40 -25.00
C ALA A 73 -1.23 11.60 -23.79
N LEU A 74 -2.02 11.52 -22.72
CA LEU A 74 -1.71 10.76 -21.53
C LEU A 74 -1.65 9.25 -21.82
N GLN A 75 -2.61 8.71 -22.55
CA GLN A 75 -2.62 7.29 -22.95
C GLN A 75 -1.41 6.95 -23.84
N VAL A 76 -1.10 7.78 -24.83
CA VAL A 76 0.10 7.60 -25.69
C VAL A 76 1.37 7.65 -24.85
N LEU A 77 1.49 8.61 -23.93
CA LEU A 77 2.65 8.74 -23.06
C LEU A 77 2.83 7.49 -22.19
N ILE A 78 1.76 6.97 -21.58
CA ILE A 78 1.82 5.75 -20.75
C ILE A 78 2.25 4.55 -21.59
N VAL A 79 1.61 4.30 -22.73
CA VAL A 79 1.89 3.13 -23.58
C VAL A 79 3.33 3.17 -24.11
N THR A 80 3.84 4.35 -24.45
CA THR A 80 5.25 4.50 -24.89
C THR A 80 6.26 4.38 -23.75
N LEU A 81 5.89 4.72 -22.51
CA LEU A 81 6.74 4.53 -21.33
C LEU A 81 6.69 3.11 -20.78
N ASP A 82 5.71 2.31 -21.18
CA ASP A 82 5.60 0.94 -20.70
C ASP A 82 6.51 -0.04 -21.42
N HIS A 83 6.86 0.26 -22.67
CA HIS A 83 7.67 -0.61 -23.51
C HIS A 83 9.16 -0.47 -23.16
N ASP A 84 9.58 -1.12 -22.08
CA ASP A 84 10.99 -1.21 -21.71
C ASP A 84 11.68 -2.32 -22.51
N THR A 85 12.37 -1.93 -23.60
CA THR A 85 13.12 -2.84 -24.46
C THR A 85 14.41 -3.38 -23.82
N SER A 86 14.79 -2.90 -22.62
CA SER A 86 16.08 -3.25 -22.00
C SER A 86 16.15 -4.66 -21.38
N ASN A 87 15.01 -5.33 -21.15
CA ASN A 87 14.94 -6.62 -20.45
C ASN A 87 14.59 -7.82 -21.34
N VAL A 88 14.41 -7.64 -22.64
CA VAL A 88 14.05 -8.75 -23.56
C VAL A 88 15.17 -8.96 -24.57
N VAL A 89 16.09 -9.86 -24.25
CA VAL A 89 16.94 -10.49 -25.26
C VAL A 89 16.01 -11.39 -26.07
N ASN A 90 15.79 -11.07 -27.34
CA ASN A 90 15.09 -12.00 -28.24
C ASN A 90 15.99 -13.23 -28.42
N GLU A 91 15.65 -14.36 -27.81
CA GLU A 91 16.38 -15.63 -28.00
C GLU A 91 16.29 -16.15 -29.45
N GLU A 92 15.34 -15.63 -30.25
CA GLU A 92 15.09 -16.08 -31.63
C GLU A 92 15.63 -15.13 -32.72
N SER A 93 16.17 -13.95 -32.37
CA SER A 93 16.75 -13.01 -33.34
C SER A 93 17.90 -12.22 -32.73
N ASP A 94 19.10 -12.30 -33.33
CA ASP A 94 20.33 -11.55 -32.99
C ASP A 94 20.21 -10.00 -33.06
N GLU A 95 18.99 -9.45 -33.20
CA GLU A 95 18.75 -8.01 -33.19
C GLU A 95 18.52 -7.50 -31.75
N SER A 96 19.51 -6.77 -31.22
CA SER A 96 19.32 -5.95 -30.03
C SER A 96 18.29 -4.85 -30.33
N LEU A 97 17.15 -4.86 -29.63
CA LEU A 97 16.14 -3.81 -29.77
C LEU A 97 16.73 -2.44 -29.39
N PRO A 98 16.40 -1.37 -30.12
CA PRO A 98 16.88 -0.02 -29.80
C PRO A 98 16.33 0.47 -28.45
N ASP A 99 17.14 1.25 -27.74
CA ASP A 99 16.77 1.88 -26.47
C ASP A 99 15.52 2.76 -26.62
N ASN A 100 14.57 2.61 -25.71
CA ASN A 100 13.40 3.49 -25.64
C ASN A 100 13.83 4.92 -25.22
N LEU A 101 13.85 5.83 -26.19
CA LEU A 101 14.27 7.22 -25.94
C LEU A 101 13.34 7.97 -24.99
N PHE A 102 12.05 7.62 -24.91
CA PHE A 102 11.12 8.31 -24.02
C PHE A 102 11.44 8.01 -22.55
N ILE A 103 11.74 6.75 -22.22
CA ILE A 103 12.21 6.34 -20.89
C ILE A 103 13.54 7.05 -20.57
N ASN A 104 14.45 7.12 -21.55
CA ASN A 104 15.73 7.80 -21.41
C ASN A 104 15.55 9.32 -21.15
N TYR A 105 14.68 9.99 -21.91
CA TYR A 105 14.37 11.41 -21.68
C TYR A 105 13.74 11.64 -20.32
N LEU A 106 12.78 10.82 -19.91
CA LEU A 106 12.12 10.93 -18.60
C LEU A 106 13.11 10.77 -17.44
N SER A 107 14.01 9.78 -17.50
CA SER A 107 15.03 9.53 -16.47
C SER A 107 16.07 10.66 -16.35
N ARG A 108 16.27 11.43 -17.43
CA ARG A 108 17.24 12.54 -17.49
C ARG A 108 16.67 13.90 -17.07
N ILE A 109 15.36 14.05 -16.89
CA ILE A 109 14.77 15.29 -16.34
C ILE A 109 15.36 15.54 -14.95
N HIS A 110 15.79 16.77 -14.68
CA HIS A 110 16.51 17.10 -13.45
C HIS A 110 16.31 18.53 -12.95
N ARG A 111 15.64 19.42 -13.71
CA ARG A 111 15.41 20.80 -13.28
C ARG A 111 14.21 20.84 -12.34
N ASP A 112 14.36 21.57 -11.22
CA ASP A 112 13.29 21.73 -10.22
C ASP A 112 12.01 22.36 -10.83
N GLU A 113 12.15 23.22 -11.84
CA GLU A 113 11.02 23.81 -12.59
C GLU A 113 10.20 22.74 -13.32
N ASP A 114 10.87 21.81 -14.00
CA ASP A 114 10.23 20.73 -14.75
C ASP A 114 9.53 19.75 -13.79
N PHE A 115 10.15 19.44 -12.66
CA PHE A 115 9.54 18.63 -11.61
C PHE A 115 8.32 19.32 -10.97
N SER A 116 8.40 20.63 -10.73
CA SER A 116 7.29 21.44 -10.23
C SER A 116 6.11 21.43 -11.20
N LEU A 117 6.36 21.65 -12.49
CA LEU A 117 5.34 21.59 -13.54
C LEU A 117 4.64 20.22 -13.55
N ALA A 118 5.43 19.14 -13.55
CA ALA A 118 4.87 17.80 -13.63
C ALA A 118 4.08 17.43 -12.37
N LEU A 119 4.63 17.69 -11.18
CA LEU A 119 3.95 17.40 -9.91
C LEU A 119 2.67 18.21 -9.77
N ARG A 120 2.70 19.52 -10.04
CA ARG A 120 1.50 20.38 -9.98
C ARG A 120 0.44 19.98 -10.99
N GLY A 121 0.85 19.59 -12.20
CA GLY A 121 -0.07 19.09 -13.22
C GLY A 121 -0.80 17.83 -12.76
N VAL A 122 -0.04 16.84 -12.28
CA VAL A 122 -0.59 15.58 -11.77
C VAL A 122 -1.48 15.82 -10.55
N THR A 123 -1.03 16.60 -9.56
CA THR A 123 -1.84 16.87 -8.35
C THR A 123 -3.10 17.65 -8.68
N ARG A 124 -3.05 18.66 -9.56
CA ARG A 124 -4.23 19.42 -10.00
C ARG A 124 -5.29 18.50 -10.60
N LEU A 125 -4.89 17.61 -11.50
CA LEU A 125 -5.83 16.73 -12.18
C LEU A 125 -6.36 15.61 -11.27
N LEU A 126 -5.52 15.04 -10.39
CA LEU A 126 -5.96 14.04 -9.41
C LEU A 126 -6.92 14.61 -8.36
N ASN A 127 -6.72 15.87 -7.94
CA ASN A 127 -7.58 16.50 -6.93
C ASN A 127 -8.87 17.09 -7.53
N ASN A 128 -8.94 17.34 -8.84
CA ASN A 128 -10.07 17.98 -9.48
C ASN A 128 -11.43 17.30 -9.15
N PRO A 129 -11.59 15.96 -9.23
CA PRO A 129 -12.86 15.31 -8.89
C PRO A 129 -13.28 15.45 -7.42
N LEU A 130 -12.29 15.70 -6.54
CA LEU A 130 -12.42 15.74 -5.08
C LEU A 130 -12.74 17.15 -4.56
N GLN A 131 -12.51 18.17 -5.37
CA GLN A 131 -12.81 19.55 -5.01
C GLN A 131 -14.32 19.72 -4.81
N GLN A 132 -14.69 20.20 -3.62
CA GLN A 132 -16.05 20.60 -3.32
C GLN A 132 -16.24 22.08 -3.61
N THR A 133 -17.27 22.39 -4.39
CA THR A 133 -17.74 23.75 -4.62
C THR A 133 -19.04 23.97 -3.87
N TYR A 134 -19.30 25.22 -3.44
CA TYR A 134 -20.56 25.57 -2.79
C TYR A 134 -21.77 25.30 -3.69
N LEU A 135 -21.60 25.51 -4.99
CA LEU A 135 -22.61 25.26 -6.00
C LEU A 135 -22.49 23.82 -6.54
N PRO A 136 -23.60 23.07 -6.64
CA PRO A 136 -23.57 21.71 -7.18
C PRO A 136 -23.21 21.72 -8.66
N ASN A 137 -22.37 20.78 -9.07
CA ASN A 137 -21.90 20.61 -10.46
C ASN A 137 -21.34 21.88 -11.10
N SER A 138 -20.82 22.82 -10.30
CA SER A 138 -20.32 24.08 -10.83
C SER A 138 -18.92 23.99 -11.42
N SER A 139 -18.15 22.96 -11.06
CA SER A 139 -16.84 22.68 -11.64
C SER A 139 -16.91 21.44 -12.54
N LYS A 140 -16.11 21.47 -13.61
CA LYS A 140 -15.89 20.32 -14.47
C LYS A 140 -15.10 19.26 -13.69
N LYS A 141 -15.51 18.00 -13.81
CA LYS A 141 -14.80 16.86 -13.23
C LYS A 141 -14.22 16.00 -14.33
N VAL A 142 -12.91 15.82 -14.32
CA VAL A 142 -12.18 15.03 -15.31
C VAL A 142 -12.05 13.58 -14.83
N ALA A 143 -12.18 12.61 -15.73
CA ALA A 143 -12.25 11.18 -15.39
C ALA A 143 -10.96 10.38 -15.72
N LEU A 144 -9.78 11.00 -15.61
CA LEU A 144 -8.48 10.43 -16.05
C LEU A 144 -7.55 10.02 -14.89
N HIS A 145 -8.13 9.65 -13.75
CA HIS A 145 -7.38 9.34 -12.53
C HIS A 145 -6.55 8.05 -12.62
N GLN A 146 -7.01 7.03 -13.37
CA GLN A 146 -6.28 5.76 -13.46
C GLN A 146 -4.96 5.97 -14.22
N GLU A 147 -5.05 6.62 -15.37
CA GLU A 147 -3.93 6.94 -16.24
C GLU A 147 -2.92 7.87 -15.55
N LEU A 148 -3.40 8.87 -14.81
CA LEU A 148 -2.53 9.76 -14.04
C LEU A 148 -1.74 9.02 -12.95
N LEU A 149 -2.35 8.03 -12.29
CA LEU A 149 -1.65 7.23 -11.30
C LEU A 149 -0.56 6.37 -11.95
N VAL A 150 -0.84 5.78 -13.12
CA VAL A 150 0.18 5.04 -13.89
C VAL A 150 1.33 5.97 -14.31
N LEU A 151 1.01 7.15 -14.84
CA LEU A 151 2.03 8.14 -15.21
C LEU A 151 2.88 8.54 -13.99
N PHE A 152 2.24 8.88 -12.87
CA PHE A 152 2.93 9.23 -11.64
C PHE A 152 3.86 8.12 -11.15
N TRP A 153 3.38 6.87 -11.17
CA TRP A 153 4.18 5.71 -10.83
C TRP A 153 5.41 5.58 -11.72
N LYS A 154 5.24 5.62 -13.05
CA LYS A 154 6.34 5.53 -14.03
C LYS A 154 7.34 6.68 -13.87
N MET A 155 6.88 7.90 -13.58
CA MET A 155 7.75 9.05 -13.29
C MET A 155 8.61 8.82 -12.04
N CYS A 156 8.03 8.32 -10.95
CA CYS A 156 8.78 7.99 -9.74
C CYS A 156 9.73 6.81 -9.93
N ASP A 157 9.34 5.83 -10.75
CA ASP A 157 10.16 4.64 -10.95
C ASP A 157 11.38 4.92 -11.83
N TYR A 158 11.17 5.48 -13.03
CA TYR A 158 12.24 5.78 -13.99
C TYR A 158 13.09 7.00 -13.60
N ASN A 159 12.58 7.91 -12.76
CA ASN A 159 13.33 9.08 -12.33
C ASN A 159 13.37 9.22 -10.80
N LYS A 160 14.40 8.64 -10.18
CA LYS A 160 14.59 8.74 -8.72
C LYS A 160 14.78 10.18 -8.24
N LYS A 161 15.31 11.10 -9.07
CA LYS A 161 15.41 12.53 -8.70
C LYS A 161 14.03 13.16 -8.55
N PHE A 162 13.09 12.83 -9.45
CA PHE A 162 11.70 13.25 -9.32
C PHE A 162 11.06 12.66 -8.06
N MET A 163 11.25 11.36 -7.79
CA MET A 163 10.76 10.73 -6.56
C MET A 163 11.27 11.45 -5.29
N TYR A 164 12.57 11.76 -5.22
CA TYR A 164 13.12 12.51 -4.10
C TYR A 164 12.62 13.95 -4.04
N TYR A 165 12.37 14.60 -5.17
CA TYR A 165 11.77 15.93 -5.24
C TYR A 165 10.35 15.92 -4.63
N VAL A 166 9.51 14.95 -5.01
CA VAL A 166 8.14 14.77 -4.45
C VAL A 166 8.19 14.60 -2.92
N LEU A 167 9.16 13.83 -2.44
CA LEU A 167 9.35 13.54 -1.01
C LEU A 167 10.05 14.65 -0.22
N LYS A 168 10.60 15.67 -0.90
CA LYS A 168 11.33 16.78 -0.26
C LYS A 168 10.39 17.68 0.55
N SER A 169 9.18 17.90 0.07
CA SER A 169 8.18 18.79 0.67
C SER A 169 6.96 18.02 1.20
N SER A 170 5.92 18.74 1.64
CA SER A 170 4.64 18.11 1.97
C SER A 170 3.73 17.89 0.77
N ASP A 171 4.19 18.18 -0.45
CA ASP A 171 3.37 18.12 -1.67
C ASP A 171 3.01 16.66 -2.02
N VAL A 172 3.80 15.69 -1.56
CA VAL A 172 3.43 14.26 -1.61
C VAL A 172 2.06 13.98 -0.96
N LEU A 173 1.64 14.79 0.03
CA LEU A 173 0.35 14.61 0.68
C LEU A 173 -0.81 15.01 -0.24
N GLU A 174 -0.58 15.92 -1.18
CA GLU A 174 -1.56 16.28 -2.22
C GLU A 174 -1.74 15.17 -3.26
N VAL A 175 -0.78 14.25 -3.36
CA VAL A 175 -0.90 13.01 -4.15
C VAL A 175 -1.51 11.87 -3.31
N LEU A 176 -1.12 11.78 -2.03
CA LEU A 176 -1.59 10.76 -1.11
C LEU A 176 -3.12 10.77 -0.93
N VAL A 177 -3.71 11.94 -0.71
CA VAL A 177 -5.15 12.06 -0.42
C VAL A 177 -6.01 11.55 -1.58
N PRO A 178 -5.77 11.93 -2.85
CA PRO A 178 -6.47 11.32 -3.99
C PRO A 178 -6.28 9.82 -4.13
N ILE A 179 -5.06 9.29 -3.93
CA ILE A 179 -4.81 7.84 -3.96
C ILE A 179 -5.71 7.15 -2.94
N LEU A 180 -5.68 7.61 -1.68
CA LEU A 180 -6.48 7.01 -0.61
C LEU A 180 -7.99 7.15 -0.84
N TYR A 181 -8.44 8.26 -1.43
CA TYR A 181 -9.83 8.43 -1.86
C TYR A 181 -10.24 7.35 -2.85
N HIS A 182 -9.50 7.21 -3.96
CA HIS A 182 -9.84 6.28 -5.03
C HIS A 182 -9.73 4.81 -4.58
N LEU A 183 -8.76 4.49 -3.72
CA LEU A 183 -8.66 3.17 -3.09
C LEU A 183 -9.86 2.88 -2.19
N ASN A 184 -10.31 3.86 -1.40
CA ASN A 184 -11.48 3.68 -0.54
C ASN A 184 -12.76 3.53 -1.38
N ASP A 185 -12.97 4.37 -2.39
CA ASP A 185 -14.16 4.31 -3.27
C ASP A 185 -14.25 2.97 -4.02
N SER A 186 -13.11 2.50 -4.54
CA SER A 186 -13.06 1.33 -5.43
C SER A 186 -12.99 -0.01 -4.71
N ARG A 187 -12.81 -0.04 -3.38
CA ARG A 187 -12.57 -1.28 -2.59
C ARG A 187 -13.63 -2.37 -2.75
N ALA A 188 -14.88 -2.00 -3.05
CA ALA A 188 -16.00 -2.92 -3.18
C ALA A 188 -16.22 -3.38 -4.62
N ASP A 189 -15.59 -2.73 -5.59
CA ASP A 189 -15.80 -2.96 -7.02
C ASP A 189 -14.72 -3.87 -7.61
N GLN A 190 -15.12 -5.10 -7.97
CA GLN A 190 -14.22 -6.11 -8.53
C GLN A 190 -13.66 -5.74 -9.92
N SER A 191 -14.27 -4.79 -10.63
CA SER A 191 -13.77 -4.32 -11.92
C SER A 191 -12.58 -3.36 -11.76
N ARG A 192 -12.42 -2.73 -10.60
CA ARG A 192 -11.40 -1.71 -10.33
C ARG A 192 -10.17 -2.26 -9.62
N VAL A 193 -9.95 -3.57 -9.69
CA VAL A 193 -8.81 -4.22 -9.02
C VAL A 193 -7.47 -3.70 -9.54
N GLY A 194 -7.36 -3.37 -10.83
CA GLY A 194 -6.13 -2.76 -11.39
C GLY A 194 -5.78 -1.43 -10.71
N LEU A 195 -6.78 -0.54 -10.54
CA LEU A 195 -6.63 0.71 -9.80
C LEU A 195 -6.19 0.49 -8.35
N MET A 196 -6.73 -0.55 -7.69
CA MET A 196 -6.32 -0.92 -6.33
C MET A 196 -4.82 -1.29 -6.27
N HIS A 197 -4.33 -2.08 -7.23
CA HIS A 197 -2.92 -2.48 -7.30
C HIS A 197 -2.01 -1.29 -7.54
N ILE A 198 -2.32 -0.45 -8.55
CA ILE A 198 -1.52 0.73 -8.88
C ILE A 198 -1.42 1.67 -7.67
N GLY A 199 -2.55 1.99 -7.03
CA GLY A 199 -2.55 2.86 -5.86
C GLY A 199 -1.74 2.28 -4.70
N VAL A 200 -1.87 0.98 -4.40
CA VAL A 200 -1.10 0.32 -3.34
C VAL A 200 0.39 0.27 -3.67
N PHE A 201 0.78 0.00 -4.91
CA PHE A 201 2.19 -0.05 -5.33
C PHE A 201 2.86 1.32 -5.32
N ILE A 202 2.14 2.39 -5.68
CA ILE A 202 2.64 3.76 -5.49
C ILE A 202 2.92 4.02 -4.01
N LEU A 203 1.98 3.68 -3.13
CA LEU A 203 2.17 3.87 -1.69
C LEU A 203 3.30 3.00 -1.13
N LEU A 204 3.48 1.78 -1.65
CA LEU A 204 4.58 0.89 -1.31
C LEU A 204 5.92 1.51 -1.71
N LEU A 205 6.05 2.00 -2.94
CA LEU A 205 7.22 2.71 -3.44
C LEU A 205 7.57 3.91 -2.55
N LEU A 206 6.58 4.77 -2.25
CA LEU A 206 6.78 5.95 -1.41
C LEU A 206 7.12 5.59 0.04
N SER A 207 6.52 4.53 0.59
CA SER A 207 6.77 4.07 1.97
C SER A 207 8.21 3.60 2.21
N GLY A 208 8.91 3.21 1.16
CA GLY A 208 10.32 2.82 1.22
C GLY A 208 11.27 3.97 1.57
N GLU A 209 10.78 5.20 1.64
CA GLU A 209 11.58 6.39 1.93
C GLU A 209 11.16 7.05 3.26
N ARG A 210 12.13 7.31 4.13
CA ARG A 210 11.93 7.91 5.46
C ARG A 210 11.10 9.20 5.41
N ASN A 211 11.37 10.05 4.41
CA ASN A 211 10.70 11.34 4.29
C ASN A 211 9.18 11.18 4.17
N PHE A 212 8.69 10.14 3.48
CA PHE A 212 7.25 9.87 3.38
C PHE A 212 6.64 9.65 4.76
N GLY A 213 7.20 8.73 5.56
CA GLY A 213 6.72 8.45 6.92
C GLY A 213 6.75 9.68 7.83
N VAL A 214 7.78 10.53 7.72
CA VAL A 214 7.86 11.78 8.48
C VAL A 214 6.75 12.76 8.06
N ARG A 215 6.47 12.91 6.75
CA ARG A 215 5.45 13.82 6.23
C ARG A 215 4.03 13.41 6.62
N LEU A 216 3.76 12.13 6.85
CA LEU A 216 2.45 11.64 7.29
C LEU A 216 1.97 12.25 8.62
N ASN A 217 2.87 12.78 9.45
CA ASN A 217 2.52 13.45 10.71
C ASN A 217 1.87 14.83 10.52
N LYS A 218 1.80 15.38 9.30
CA LYS A 218 1.12 16.65 9.05
C LYS A 218 -0.37 16.49 9.41
N PRO A 219 -1.00 17.47 10.09
CA PRO A 219 -2.43 17.43 10.38
C PRO A 219 -3.25 17.25 9.11
N TYR A 220 -4.25 16.38 9.15
CA TYR A 220 -5.19 16.19 8.06
C TYR A 220 -6.32 17.22 8.18
N THR A 221 -6.36 18.17 7.24
CA THR A 221 -7.35 19.25 7.23
C THR A 221 -8.31 19.18 6.05
N ALA A 222 -8.11 18.24 5.12
CA ALA A 222 -8.91 18.16 3.91
C ALA A 222 -10.32 17.61 4.20
N THR A 223 -11.33 18.22 3.60
CA THR A 223 -12.73 17.81 3.71
C THR A 223 -13.16 16.99 2.49
N VAL A 224 -12.39 15.94 2.18
CA VAL A 224 -12.78 15.01 1.11
C VAL A 224 -13.84 14.06 1.67
N PRO A 225 -15.02 13.93 1.03
CA PRO A 225 -16.09 13.07 1.52
C PRO A 225 -15.71 11.60 1.30
N MET A 226 -15.10 11.00 2.31
CA MET A 226 -14.75 9.58 2.33
C MET A 226 -15.70 8.84 3.27
N ASP A 227 -16.14 7.65 2.84
CA ASP A 227 -16.82 6.71 3.71
C ASP A 227 -15.78 6.13 4.71
N ILE A 228 -15.42 6.88 5.75
CA ILE A 228 -14.53 6.48 6.86
C ILE A 228 -15.06 7.08 8.17
N PRO A 229 -14.71 6.51 9.34
CA PRO A 229 -15.07 7.12 10.62
C PRO A 229 -14.54 8.54 10.75
N VAL A 230 -15.31 9.43 11.36
CA VAL A 230 -14.85 10.80 11.67
C VAL A 230 -13.70 10.72 12.66
N PHE A 231 -12.62 11.44 12.38
CA PHE A 231 -11.44 11.51 13.22
C PHE A 231 -10.81 12.89 13.14
N THR A 232 -10.05 13.24 14.18
CA THR A 232 -9.16 14.40 14.20
C THR A 232 -7.75 13.88 14.39
N GLY A 233 -6.88 14.10 13.41
CA GLY A 233 -5.55 13.51 13.41
C GLY A 233 -4.70 13.95 12.22
N THR A 234 -3.79 13.07 11.83
CA THR A 234 -2.77 13.30 10.80
C THR A 234 -3.08 12.52 9.53
N HIS A 235 -2.26 12.70 8.49
CA HIS A 235 -2.38 11.88 7.27
C HIS A 235 -2.05 10.41 7.54
N ALA A 236 -1.28 10.10 8.59
CA ALA A 236 -1.06 8.72 9.04
C ALA A 236 -2.36 8.06 9.50
N ASP A 237 -3.24 8.79 10.19
CA ASP A 237 -4.54 8.30 10.60
C ASP A 237 -5.43 7.99 9.39
N LEU A 238 -5.46 8.88 8.40
CA LEU A 238 -6.19 8.65 7.15
C LEU A 238 -5.72 7.36 6.47
N LEU A 239 -4.41 7.17 6.34
CA LEU A 239 -3.79 5.98 5.75
C LEU A 239 -4.25 4.70 6.48
N VAL A 240 -4.15 4.69 7.81
CA VAL A 240 -4.57 3.56 8.66
C VAL A 240 -6.06 3.25 8.50
N LEU A 241 -6.92 4.27 8.51
CA LEU A 241 -8.37 4.10 8.41
C LEU A 241 -8.79 3.56 7.05
N VAL A 242 -8.21 4.05 5.97
CA VAL A 242 -8.49 3.56 4.61
C VAL A 242 -8.00 2.12 4.46
N PHE A 243 -6.79 1.80 4.92
CA PHE A 243 -6.25 0.44 4.84
C PHE A 243 -7.06 -0.55 5.68
N HIS A 244 -7.45 -0.16 6.89
CA HIS A 244 -8.37 -0.93 7.72
C HIS A 244 -9.66 -1.27 6.95
N LYS A 245 -10.24 -0.27 6.28
CA LYS A 245 -11.49 -0.43 5.56
C LYS A 245 -11.35 -1.30 4.30
N ILE A 246 -10.25 -1.18 3.57
CA ILE A 246 -9.93 -2.06 2.44
C ILE A 246 -9.81 -3.51 2.91
N ILE A 247 -9.11 -3.76 4.02
CA ILE A 247 -8.92 -5.10 4.58
C ILE A 247 -10.24 -5.71 5.07
N THR A 248 -11.06 -4.92 5.75
CA THR A 248 -12.27 -5.43 6.44
C THR A 248 -13.55 -5.39 5.61
N THR A 249 -13.63 -4.54 4.59
CA THR A 249 -14.85 -4.37 3.77
C THR A 249 -14.62 -4.52 2.27
N GLY A 250 -13.37 -4.79 1.86
CA GLY A 250 -13.03 -5.05 0.47
C GLY A 250 -13.65 -6.34 -0.07
N HIS A 251 -13.36 -6.71 -1.31
CA HIS A 251 -13.75 -8.00 -1.86
C HIS A 251 -12.59 -9.01 -1.83
N GLN A 252 -12.88 -10.30 -2.02
CA GLN A 252 -11.90 -11.39 -1.93
C GLN A 252 -10.65 -11.23 -2.81
N ARG A 253 -10.77 -10.65 -4.02
CA ARG A 253 -9.61 -10.40 -4.90
C ARG A 253 -8.59 -9.39 -4.34
N LEU A 254 -8.89 -8.69 -3.24
CA LEU A 254 -7.94 -7.78 -2.58
C LEU A 254 -7.07 -8.48 -1.52
N GLN A 255 -7.35 -9.74 -1.18
CA GLN A 255 -6.56 -10.49 -0.20
C GLN A 255 -5.05 -10.50 -0.51
N PRO A 256 -4.60 -10.66 -1.78
CA PRO A 256 -3.17 -10.57 -2.12
C PRO A 256 -2.52 -9.22 -1.79
N LEU A 257 -3.30 -8.14 -1.69
CA LEU A 257 -2.77 -6.81 -1.35
C LEU A 257 -2.55 -6.63 0.16
N PHE A 258 -3.02 -7.54 1.02
CA PHE A 258 -2.95 -7.36 2.48
C PHE A 258 -1.50 -7.27 2.96
N ASP A 259 -0.62 -8.10 2.43
CA ASP A 259 0.81 -8.06 2.74
C ASP A 259 1.43 -6.72 2.34
N CYS A 260 1.08 -6.18 1.17
CA CYS A 260 1.55 -4.86 0.72
C CYS A 260 1.02 -3.73 1.62
N LEU A 261 -0.27 -3.75 1.96
CA LEU A 261 -0.91 -2.76 2.84
C LEU A 261 -0.24 -2.74 4.22
N LEU A 262 -0.03 -3.92 4.83
CA LEU A 262 0.64 -4.01 6.12
C LEU A 262 2.13 -3.67 6.02
N THR A 263 2.80 -4.03 4.93
CA THR A 263 4.20 -3.64 4.68
C THR A 263 4.37 -2.12 4.64
N ILE A 264 3.48 -1.40 3.95
CA ILE A 264 3.47 0.07 3.93
C ILE A 264 3.36 0.62 5.36
N LEU A 265 2.41 0.10 6.17
CA LEU A 265 2.24 0.54 7.55
C LEU A 265 3.47 0.26 8.41
N VAL A 266 4.09 -0.91 8.24
CA VAL A 266 5.34 -1.27 8.94
C VAL A 266 6.47 -0.33 8.55
N ASN A 267 6.67 -0.04 7.26
CA ASN A 267 7.71 0.86 6.77
C ASN A 267 7.58 2.28 7.38
N VAL A 268 6.36 2.79 7.53
CA VAL A 268 6.15 4.14 8.08
C VAL A 268 6.08 4.18 9.61
N SER A 269 5.79 3.05 10.26
CA SER A 269 5.54 2.96 11.71
C SER A 269 6.63 3.55 12.63
N PRO A 270 7.95 3.49 12.34
CA PRO A 270 8.96 4.11 13.20
C PRO A 270 8.88 5.65 13.23
N TYR A 271 8.14 6.25 12.30
CA TYR A 271 8.07 7.70 12.11
C TYR A 271 6.73 8.30 12.54
N LEU A 272 5.73 7.47 12.88
CA LEU A 272 4.39 7.94 13.25
C LEU A 272 4.38 8.42 14.70
N LYS A 273 4.16 9.72 14.92
CA LYS A 273 4.31 10.34 16.24
C LYS A 273 3.03 10.36 17.06
N THR A 274 1.89 10.66 16.47
CA THR A 274 0.66 10.97 17.22
C THR A 274 -0.56 10.34 16.55
N LEU A 275 -0.66 9.01 16.61
CA LEU A 275 -1.88 8.34 16.14
C LEU A 275 -3.07 8.71 17.02
N SER A 276 -4.21 8.94 16.38
CA SER A 276 -5.50 9.13 17.03
C SER A 276 -5.97 7.85 17.71
N MET A 277 -6.87 8.00 18.68
CA MET A 277 -7.55 6.88 19.33
C MET A 277 -8.30 6.00 18.33
N VAL A 278 -8.92 6.61 17.33
CA VAL A 278 -9.69 5.91 16.28
C VAL A 278 -8.77 5.01 15.46
N ALA A 279 -7.66 5.55 14.93
CA ALA A 279 -6.70 4.77 14.16
C ALA A 279 -6.06 3.65 14.99
N SER A 280 -5.68 3.94 16.24
CA SER A 280 -5.11 2.97 17.18
C SER A 280 -6.06 1.80 17.45
N THR A 281 -7.35 2.09 17.65
CA THR A 281 -8.40 1.07 17.81
C THR A 281 -8.57 0.23 16.55
N LYS A 282 -8.49 0.84 15.36
CA LYS A 282 -8.59 0.09 14.09
C LYS A 282 -7.40 -0.84 13.85
N LEU A 283 -6.18 -0.45 14.21
CA LEU A 283 -5.01 -1.34 14.13
C LEU A 283 -5.14 -2.55 15.06
N LEU A 284 -5.57 -2.34 16.30
CA LEU A 284 -5.80 -3.42 17.26
C LEU A 284 -6.98 -4.30 16.88
N HIS A 285 -7.99 -3.76 16.21
CA HIS A 285 -9.06 -4.56 15.62
C HIS A 285 -8.52 -5.52 14.55
N LEU A 286 -7.59 -5.09 13.68
CA LEU A 286 -6.92 -6.00 12.73
C LEU A 286 -6.13 -7.09 13.45
N LEU A 287 -5.39 -6.73 14.51
CA LEU A 287 -4.63 -7.71 15.29
C LEU A 287 -5.56 -8.74 15.93
N GLU A 288 -6.63 -8.30 16.60
CA GLU A 288 -7.63 -9.17 17.22
C GLU A 288 -8.25 -10.12 16.20
N ALA A 289 -8.60 -9.60 15.02
CA ALA A 289 -9.14 -10.39 13.92
C ALA A 289 -8.13 -11.45 13.41
N PHE A 290 -6.92 -11.03 13.04
CA PHE A 290 -5.90 -11.92 12.46
C PHE A 290 -5.21 -12.84 13.46
N SER A 291 -5.31 -12.58 14.76
CA SER A 291 -4.75 -13.44 15.82
C SER A 291 -5.69 -14.55 16.28
N THR A 292 -6.92 -14.59 15.75
CA THR A 292 -7.87 -15.65 16.09
C THR A 292 -7.33 -17.02 15.65
N PRO A 293 -7.38 -18.05 16.52
CA PRO A 293 -6.80 -19.36 16.20
C PRO A 293 -7.33 -19.98 14.90
N TRP A 294 -8.63 -19.85 14.60
CA TRP A 294 -9.17 -20.40 13.35
C TRP A 294 -8.53 -19.72 12.13
N PHE A 295 -8.41 -18.39 12.14
CA PHE A 295 -7.91 -17.64 10.99
C PHE A 295 -6.43 -17.97 10.81
N LEU A 296 -5.64 -17.88 11.88
CA LEU A 296 -4.21 -18.22 11.87
C LEU A 296 -3.94 -19.61 11.29
N PHE A 297 -4.77 -20.59 11.63
CA PHE A 297 -4.56 -21.99 11.24
C PHE A 297 -5.17 -22.34 9.88
N SER A 298 -6.05 -21.49 9.34
CA SER A 298 -6.75 -21.75 8.07
C SER A 298 -5.86 -21.72 6.83
N GLN A 299 -4.73 -21.01 6.86
CA GLN A 299 -3.80 -20.86 5.75
C GLN A 299 -2.34 -20.81 6.24
N PRO A 300 -1.38 -21.31 5.44
CA PRO A 300 0.02 -21.36 5.85
C PRO A 300 0.64 -19.99 6.09
N GLN A 301 0.13 -18.93 5.46
CA GLN A 301 0.76 -17.61 5.48
C GLN A 301 0.06 -16.59 6.38
N ASN A 302 -1.11 -16.92 6.94
CA ASN A 302 -1.89 -15.97 7.75
C ASN A 302 -1.13 -15.44 8.98
N HIS A 303 -0.19 -16.23 9.51
CA HIS A 303 0.66 -15.80 10.62
C HIS A 303 1.56 -14.61 10.24
N HIS A 304 1.94 -14.43 8.97
CA HIS A 304 2.75 -13.29 8.51
C HIS A 304 2.06 -11.94 8.76
N LEU A 305 0.73 -11.86 8.59
CA LEU A 305 -0.05 -10.65 8.86
C LEU A 305 0.08 -10.21 10.33
N VAL A 306 0.11 -11.18 11.25
CA VAL A 306 0.32 -10.92 12.67
C VAL A 306 1.75 -10.47 12.96
N PHE A 307 2.76 -11.03 12.28
CA PHE A 307 4.14 -10.55 12.36
C PHE A 307 4.26 -9.07 11.99
N PHE A 308 3.66 -8.67 10.86
CA PHE A 308 3.66 -7.26 10.44
C PHE A 308 3.01 -6.35 11.48
N LEU A 309 1.84 -6.73 12.00
CA LEU A 309 1.14 -5.92 13.00
C LEU A 309 1.95 -5.79 14.30
N LEU A 310 2.55 -6.87 14.79
CA LEU A 310 3.39 -6.83 15.99
C LEU A 310 4.66 -6.00 15.78
N GLU A 311 5.32 -6.13 14.62
CA GLU A 311 6.47 -5.31 14.25
C GLU A 311 6.10 -3.81 14.20
N MET A 312 4.98 -3.48 13.58
CA MET A 312 4.44 -2.12 13.53
C MET A 312 4.20 -1.54 14.93
N PHE A 313 3.59 -2.32 15.86
CA PHE A 313 3.42 -1.88 17.25
C PHE A 313 4.75 -1.71 17.97
N ASN A 314 5.70 -2.64 17.79
CA ASN A 314 7.03 -2.53 18.38
C ASN A 314 7.77 -1.28 17.89
N ASN A 315 7.72 -0.98 16.58
CA ASN A 315 8.30 0.23 16.02
C ASN A 315 7.75 1.49 16.69
N MET A 316 6.42 1.61 16.82
CA MET A 316 5.81 2.78 17.43
C MET A 316 6.14 2.88 18.93
N ILE A 317 6.16 1.75 19.65
CA ILE A 317 6.53 1.71 21.08
C ILE A 317 8.00 2.04 21.29
N GLN A 318 8.91 1.56 20.43
CA GLN A 318 10.35 1.75 20.63
C GLN A 318 10.83 3.13 20.17
N TYR A 319 10.28 3.67 19.08
CA TYR A 319 10.77 4.90 18.46
C TYR A 319 9.90 6.13 18.74
N GLN A 320 8.61 5.96 18.99
CA GLN A 320 7.64 7.06 19.06
C GLN A 320 6.69 6.93 20.26
N PHE A 321 7.18 6.37 21.38
CA PHE A 321 6.37 6.20 22.59
C PHE A 321 5.75 7.51 23.08
N ASP A 322 6.58 8.56 23.16
CA ASP A 322 6.27 9.87 23.73
C ASP A 322 4.97 10.48 23.17
N GLY A 323 4.76 10.37 21.85
CA GLY A 323 3.57 10.91 21.18
C GLY A 323 2.42 9.91 21.01
N ASN A 324 2.65 8.59 21.14
CA ASN A 324 1.66 7.55 20.86
C ASN A 324 0.96 7.01 22.12
N SER A 325 0.65 7.88 23.06
CA SER A 325 -0.12 7.55 24.28
C SER A 325 -1.47 6.87 23.97
N ASN A 326 -2.17 7.32 22.91
CA ASN A 326 -3.43 6.70 22.47
C ASN A 326 -3.25 5.22 22.09
N LEU A 327 -2.19 4.90 21.34
CA LEU A 327 -1.89 3.53 20.94
C LEU A 327 -1.59 2.67 22.17
N VAL A 328 -0.70 3.15 23.05
CA VAL A 328 -0.30 2.46 24.28
C VAL A 328 -1.51 2.19 25.17
N TYR A 329 -2.37 3.19 25.35
CA TYR A 329 -3.62 3.03 26.09
C TYR A 329 -4.52 1.95 25.47
N THR A 330 -4.67 1.94 24.15
CA THR A 330 -5.47 0.94 23.45
C THR A 330 -4.87 -0.46 23.61
N ILE A 331 -3.53 -0.60 23.59
CA ILE A 331 -2.81 -1.87 23.85
C ILE A 331 -3.10 -2.37 25.27
N ILE A 332 -3.06 -1.50 26.27
CA ILE A 332 -3.39 -1.84 27.67
C ILE A 332 -4.83 -2.35 27.79
N ARG A 333 -5.77 -1.67 27.13
CA ARG A 333 -7.19 -2.08 27.12
C ARG A 333 -7.38 -3.44 26.45
N LYS A 334 -6.65 -3.72 25.37
CA LYS A 334 -6.73 -4.97 24.59
C LYS A 334 -5.65 -6.00 24.97
N ARG A 335 -5.06 -5.91 26.18
CA ARG A 335 -3.97 -6.80 26.65
C ARG A 335 -4.25 -8.30 26.49
N ALA A 336 -5.51 -8.71 26.64
CA ALA A 336 -5.93 -10.10 26.48
C ALA A 336 -5.57 -10.68 25.10
N VAL A 337 -5.61 -9.88 24.03
CA VAL A 337 -5.25 -10.32 22.67
C VAL A 337 -3.80 -10.80 22.63
N PHE A 338 -2.88 -10.05 23.24
CA PHE A 338 -1.45 -10.39 23.29
C PHE A 338 -1.19 -11.62 24.18
N HIS A 339 -1.87 -11.74 25.32
CA HIS A 339 -1.78 -12.93 26.17
C HIS A 339 -2.32 -14.19 25.48
N ASN A 340 -3.41 -14.08 24.73
CA ASN A 340 -3.96 -15.18 23.94
C ASN A 340 -2.99 -15.60 22.84
N LEU A 341 -2.37 -14.62 22.16
CA LEU A 341 -1.38 -14.89 21.11
C LEU A 341 -0.11 -15.56 21.67
N ALA A 342 0.35 -15.16 22.85
CA ALA A 342 1.45 -15.83 23.55
C ALA A 342 1.12 -17.29 23.93
N ASN A 343 -0.16 -17.57 24.16
CA ASN A 343 -0.68 -18.86 24.62
C ASN A 343 -1.44 -19.63 23.52
N LEU A 344 -1.04 -19.48 22.25
CA LEU A 344 -1.68 -20.18 21.13
C LEU A 344 -1.65 -21.72 21.29
N PRO A 345 -2.71 -22.43 20.88
CA PRO A 345 -2.79 -23.89 20.89
C PRO A 345 -1.64 -24.53 20.10
N GLN A 346 -1.04 -25.59 20.67
CA GLN A 346 0.05 -26.34 20.02
C GLN A 346 -0.34 -27.78 19.68
N GLU A 347 -1.22 -28.39 20.47
CA GLU A 347 -1.64 -29.77 20.25
C GLU A 347 -2.53 -29.90 19.01
N ARG A 348 -2.31 -30.95 18.22
CA ARG A 348 -3.12 -31.26 17.03
C ARG A 348 -4.62 -31.26 17.35
N SER A 349 -5.02 -31.80 18.50
CA SER A 349 -6.41 -31.85 18.94
C SER A 349 -6.99 -30.45 19.19
N ALA A 350 -6.21 -29.55 19.80
CA ALA A 350 -6.63 -28.19 20.11
C ALA A 350 -6.67 -27.30 18.86
N ILE A 351 -5.72 -27.50 17.93
CA ILE A 351 -5.72 -26.87 16.60
C ILE A 351 -6.98 -27.30 15.83
N ALA A 352 -7.27 -28.60 15.77
CA ALA A 352 -8.46 -29.12 15.09
C ALA A 352 -9.77 -28.58 15.71
N ARG A 353 -9.85 -28.51 17.05
CA ARG A 353 -11.00 -27.88 17.74
C ARG A 353 -11.17 -26.41 17.37
N SER A 354 -10.07 -25.67 17.27
CA SER A 354 -10.08 -24.24 16.91
C SER A 354 -10.60 -23.99 15.51
N LEU A 355 -10.26 -24.86 14.56
CA LEU A 355 -10.79 -24.83 13.19
C LEU A 355 -12.28 -25.20 13.14
N ALA A 356 -12.70 -26.21 13.93
CA ALA A 356 -14.09 -26.67 13.96
C ALA A 356 -15.05 -25.68 14.65
N ALA A 357 -14.56 -24.94 15.66
CA ALA A 357 -15.34 -23.94 16.40
C ALA A 357 -15.87 -22.81 15.51
N ASN A 358 -15.24 -22.55 14.36
CA ASN A 358 -15.64 -21.50 13.43
C ASN A 358 -16.97 -21.79 12.70
N SER A 359 -17.50 -23.01 12.77
CA SER A 359 -18.82 -23.34 12.19
C SER A 359 -20.01 -22.68 12.93
N LYS A 360 -19.79 -22.05 14.10
CA LYS A 360 -20.88 -21.53 14.97
C LYS A 360 -20.81 -20.03 15.33
N GLN A 361 -19.76 -19.29 15.00
CA GLN A 361 -19.53 -17.90 15.50
C GLN A 361 -19.42 -16.80 14.42
N THR A 362 -19.78 -17.09 13.17
CA THR A 362 -19.20 -16.44 11.99
C THR A 362 -19.91 -15.17 11.44
N THR A 363 -20.32 -14.21 12.28
CA THR A 363 -21.07 -13.04 11.76
C THR A 363 -20.62 -11.63 12.12
N GLU A 364 -19.71 -11.39 13.07
CA GLU A 364 -19.52 -9.99 13.56
C GLU A 364 -18.12 -9.38 13.42
N THR A 365 -17.03 -10.15 13.27
CA THR A 365 -15.65 -9.61 13.40
C THR A 365 -14.80 -9.59 12.12
N LEU A 366 -15.03 -10.50 11.17
CA LEU A 366 -14.26 -10.59 9.92
C LEU A 366 -15.20 -10.75 8.71
N PRO A 367 -14.88 -10.14 7.55
CA PRO A 367 -15.69 -10.30 6.35
C PRO A 367 -15.70 -11.76 5.86
N ARG A 368 -16.87 -12.21 5.37
CA ARG A 368 -17.15 -13.60 4.97
C ARG A 368 -16.15 -14.21 3.98
N TYR A 369 -15.46 -13.42 3.17
CA TYR A 369 -14.47 -13.94 2.22
C TYR A 369 -13.13 -14.32 2.87
N LEU A 370 -12.78 -13.77 4.03
CA LEU A 370 -11.61 -14.22 4.81
C LEU A 370 -11.83 -15.58 5.49
N VAL A 371 -13.06 -16.10 5.41
CA VAL A 371 -13.50 -17.38 5.98
C VAL A 371 -13.47 -18.50 4.94
N LEU A 372 -13.46 -18.19 3.64
CA LEU A 372 -13.43 -19.19 2.59
C LEU A 372 -12.01 -19.77 2.43
N PRO A 373 -11.87 -21.08 2.15
CA PRO A 373 -10.59 -21.65 1.77
C PRO A 373 -10.14 -21.00 0.46
N SER A 374 -9.29 -19.99 0.56
CA SER A 374 -8.62 -19.41 -0.60
C SER A 374 -7.61 -20.43 -1.08
N ILE A 375 -7.95 -21.18 -2.12
CA ILE A 375 -7.12 -22.25 -2.73
C ILE A 375 -5.85 -21.68 -3.42
N TYR A 376 -5.54 -20.40 -3.24
CA TYR A 376 -4.72 -19.67 -4.21
C TYR A 376 -3.49 -18.94 -3.68
N PHE A 377 -3.07 -19.20 -2.43
CA PHE A 377 -2.01 -18.39 -1.81
C PHE A 377 -0.60 -19.01 -1.85
N GLN A 378 -0.32 -19.99 -2.71
CA GLN A 378 0.92 -20.77 -2.64
C GLN A 378 2.19 -20.08 -3.21
N ILE A 379 2.13 -18.82 -3.66
CA ILE A 379 3.19 -18.27 -4.56
C ILE A 379 3.88 -16.97 -4.05
N TYR A 380 3.49 -16.38 -2.91
CA TYR A 380 4.21 -15.21 -2.37
C TYR A 380 5.03 -15.54 -1.11
N CYS A 381 6.25 -16.00 -1.31
CA CYS A 381 7.28 -16.00 -0.28
C CYS A 381 8.42 -15.05 -0.69
N PRO A 382 8.59 -13.88 -0.06
CA PRO A 382 9.86 -13.17 -0.12
C PRO A 382 10.91 -13.99 0.65
N GLU A 383 11.82 -14.62 -0.09
CA GLU A 383 12.92 -15.45 0.43
C GLU A 383 13.92 -14.71 1.37
N SER A 384 13.68 -13.46 1.75
CA SER A 384 14.54 -12.69 2.67
C SER A 384 14.17 -12.82 4.15
N LEU A 385 13.11 -13.56 4.51
CA LEU A 385 12.81 -13.97 5.90
C LEU A 385 13.02 -15.49 6.14
N ALA A 386 13.43 -16.24 5.12
CA ALA A 386 13.58 -17.71 5.13
C ALA A 386 15.03 -18.20 5.31
N ALA A 387 15.93 -17.41 5.90
CA ALA A 387 17.31 -17.85 6.15
C ALA A 387 17.48 -18.90 7.28
N CYS A 388 16.39 -19.56 7.71
CA CYS A 388 16.41 -20.64 8.69
C CYS A 388 15.22 -21.58 8.44
N GLU A 389 15.28 -22.40 7.38
CA GLU A 389 14.60 -23.69 7.33
C GLU A 389 15.11 -24.56 6.15
N GLU A 390 15.49 -25.80 6.47
CA GLU A 390 15.86 -26.84 5.50
C GLU A 390 14.70 -27.14 4.54
N ARG A 391 15.07 -27.42 3.28
CA ARG A 391 14.17 -27.88 2.21
C ARG A 391 13.40 -29.12 2.66
N VAL A 392 12.09 -28.98 2.90
CA VAL A 392 11.19 -30.14 2.94
C VAL A 392 10.72 -30.39 1.51
N GLU A 393 11.18 -31.51 0.94
CA GLU A 393 10.76 -32.00 -0.37
C GLU A 393 9.25 -32.27 -0.39
N LEU A 394 8.56 -31.66 -1.35
CA LEU A 394 7.17 -31.95 -1.68
C LEU A 394 7.11 -33.29 -2.44
N SER A 395 6.74 -34.37 -1.74
CA SER A 395 6.27 -35.60 -2.37
C SER A 395 4.75 -35.54 -2.56
N GLY A 396 4.30 -35.95 -3.75
CA GLY A 396 2.96 -35.71 -4.27
C GLY A 396 1.80 -36.39 -3.54
N GLY A 397 0.62 -35.79 -3.70
CA GLY A 397 -0.68 -36.32 -3.28
C GLY A 397 -1.65 -35.18 -2.96
N GLY A 398 -2.84 -35.18 -3.56
CA GLY A 398 -3.86 -34.12 -3.43
C GLY A 398 -4.46 -33.99 -2.02
N GLY A 399 -3.66 -33.54 -1.05
CA GLY A 399 -4.08 -33.17 0.30
C GLY A 399 -4.16 -31.65 0.42
N GLY A 400 -5.35 -31.13 0.74
CA GLY A 400 -5.52 -29.72 1.09
C GLY A 400 -4.70 -29.34 2.33
N TRP A 401 -4.37 -28.05 2.45
CA TRP A 401 -3.63 -27.50 3.59
C TRP A 401 -4.22 -27.97 4.94
N ALA A 402 -3.35 -28.49 5.81
CA ALA A 402 -3.69 -28.84 7.18
C ALA A 402 -2.58 -28.38 8.13
N PRO A 403 -2.87 -27.51 9.11
CA PRO A 403 -1.88 -26.99 10.04
C PRO A 403 -1.37 -28.09 10.97
N SER A 404 -0.06 -28.27 11.04
CA SER A 404 0.60 -29.24 11.93
C SER A 404 1.15 -28.55 13.19
N SER A 405 1.28 -29.31 14.29
CA SER A 405 1.91 -28.81 15.52
C SER A 405 3.35 -28.34 15.29
N GLU A 406 4.08 -29.01 14.39
CA GLU A 406 5.44 -28.64 14.02
C GLU A 406 5.47 -27.31 13.27
N TRP A 407 4.53 -27.11 12.32
CA TRP A 407 4.39 -25.84 11.62
C TRP A 407 4.11 -24.69 12.59
N VAL A 408 3.21 -24.85 13.56
CA VAL A 408 2.96 -23.82 14.59
C VAL A 408 4.22 -23.55 15.42
N ALA A 409 4.95 -24.59 15.80
CA ALA A 409 6.16 -24.46 16.62
C ALA A 409 7.27 -23.65 15.93
N ARG A 410 7.40 -23.74 14.60
CA ARG A 410 8.43 -23.04 13.80
C ARG A 410 8.37 -21.52 13.91
N TRP A 411 7.17 -20.94 13.90
CA TRP A 411 6.99 -19.48 13.88
C TRP A 411 6.49 -18.90 15.20
N ARG A 412 5.72 -19.63 16.01
CA ARG A 412 5.10 -19.09 17.24
C ARG A 412 6.12 -18.51 18.21
N GLY A 413 7.24 -19.20 18.41
CA GLY A 413 8.32 -18.75 19.29
C GLY A 413 9.07 -17.53 18.76
N ARG A 414 8.95 -17.22 17.46
CA ARG A 414 9.60 -16.08 16.80
C ARG A 414 8.72 -14.82 16.78
N LEU A 415 7.46 -14.90 17.22
CA LEU A 415 6.57 -13.73 17.30
C LEU A 415 7.22 -12.64 18.17
N PRO A 416 7.30 -11.38 17.69
CA PRO A 416 8.00 -10.32 18.39
C PRO A 416 7.13 -9.72 19.52
N LEU A 417 6.76 -10.55 20.49
CA LEU A 417 5.89 -10.18 21.62
C LEU A 417 6.64 -9.55 22.79
N GLN A 418 7.96 -9.73 22.87
CA GLN A 418 8.75 -9.38 24.07
C GLN A 418 8.59 -7.92 24.50
N THR A 419 8.67 -6.97 23.57
CA THR A 419 8.55 -5.54 23.85
C THR A 419 7.15 -5.19 24.39
N ILE A 420 6.09 -5.65 23.72
CA ILE A 420 4.69 -5.39 24.12
C ILE A 420 4.39 -6.05 25.47
N MET A 421 4.83 -7.29 25.68
CA MET A 421 4.61 -7.99 26.93
C MET A 421 5.31 -7.31 28.10
N ARG A 422 6.55 -6.81 27.90
CA ARG A 422 7.26 -6.05 28.93
C ARG A 422 6.58 -4.70 29.21
N LEU A 423 6.13 -4.01 28.18
CA LEU A 423 5.33 -2.79 28.31
C LEU A 423 4.09 -3.04 29.19
N LEU A 424 3.33 -4.10 28.89
CA LEU A 424 2.13 -4.47 29.64
C LEU A 424 2.45 -4.83 31.10
N GLN A 425 3.52 -5.59 31.35
CA GLN A 425 3.94 -5.96 32.72
C GLN A 425 4.24 -4.75 33.60
N VAL A 426 4.77 -3.68 33.02
CA VAL A 426 5.12 -2.45 33.77
C VAL A 426 3.92 -1.51 33.88
N LEU A 427 3.23 -1.23 32.77
CA LEU A 427 2.22 -0.19 32.73
C LEU A 427 0.85 -0.63 33.27
N VAL A 428 0.46 -1.91 33.08
CA VAL A 428 -0.87 -2.37 33.54
C VAL A 428 -1.01 -2.22 35.06
N PRO A 429 -0.07 -2.69 35.92
CA PRO A 429 -0.21 -2.51 37.37
C PRO A 429 -0.17 -1.04 37.80
N GLN A 430 0.60 -0.20 37.11
CA GLN A 430 0.68 1.24 37.40
C GLN A 430 -0.64 1.95 37.09
N VAL A 431 -1.24 1.67 35.93
CA VAL A 431 -2.52 2.23 35.54
C VAL A 431 -3.63 1.73 36.46
N GLU A 432 -3.69 0.43 36.76
CA GLU A 432 -4.67 -0.15 37.69
C GLU A 432 -4.56 0.47 39.09
N LYS A 433 -3.34 0.62 39.62
CA LYS A 433 -3.10 1.29 40.91
C LYS A 433 -3.59 2.74 40.90
N ILE A 434 -3.27 3.52 39.88
CA ILE A 434 -3.69 4.91 39.77
C ILE A 434 -5.22 5.02 39.68
N CYS A 435 -5.87 4.11 38.95
CA CYS A 435 -7.33 4.07 38.88
C CYS A 435 -7.97 3.81 40.26
N ILE A 436 -7.36 2.94 41.07
CA ILE A 436 -7.83 2.63 42.44
C ILE A 436 -7.54 3.80 43.38
N ASP A 437 -6.30 4.27 43.46
CA ASP A 437 -5.83 5.27 44.43
C ASP A 437 -6.53 6.63 44.26
N LYS A 438 -6.83 7.01 43.02
CA LYS A 438 -7.47 8.30 42.68
C LYS A 438 -8.95 8.17 42.32
N GLY A 439 -9.51 6.95 42.33
CA GLY A 439 -10.90 6.70 41.91
C GLY A 439 -11.17 7.10 40.45
N LEU A 440 -10.17 7.00 39.57
CA LEU A 440 -10.28 7.48 38.20
C LEU A 440 -11.07 6.51 37.33
N THR A 441 -12.10 7.04 36.70
CA THR A 441 -12.87 6.36 35.65
C THR A 441 -12.69 7.02 34.28
N ASP A 442 -12.05 8.19 34.21
CA ASP A 442 -11.94 8.97 32.98
C ASP A 442 -10.70 8.58 32.14
N GLU A 443 -10.94 8.35 30.84
CA GLU A 443 -9.93 8.02 29.84
C GLU A 443 -8.90 9.15 29.69
N SER A 444 -9.34 10.40 29.80
CA SER A 444 -8.47 11.58 29.60
C SER A 444 -7.33 11.66 30.62
N GLU A 445 -7.58 11.25 31.86
CA GLU A 445 -6.59 11.29 32.93
C GLU A 445 -5.54 10.18 32.80
N ILE A 446 -5.96 8.99 32.35
CA ILE A 446 -5.04 7.88 32.07
C ILE A 446 -4.13 8.26 30.89
N LEU A 447 -4.68 8.89 29.84
CA LEU A 447 -3.90 9.38 28.72
C LEU A 447 -2.88 10.44 29.15
N ARG A 448 -3.27 11.38 30.02
CA ARG A 448 -2.32 12.35 30.61
C ARG A 448 -1.22 11.65 31.40
N PHE A 449 -1.53 10.64 32.20
CA PHE A 449 -0.51 9.87 32.90
C PHE A 449 0.48 9.21 31.94
N LEU A 450 -0.02 8.57 30.88
CA LEU A 450 0.81 7.91 29.87
C LEU A 450 1.70 8.90 29.09
N GLN A 451 1.23 10.12 28.84
CA GLN A 451 2.00 11.18 28.18
C GLN A 451 3.18 11.69 29.02
N HIS A 452 3.06 11.68 30.35
CA HIS A 452 4.15 12.09 31.25
C HIS A 452 5.03 10.92 31.70
N GLY A 453 4.62 9.68 31.41
CA GLY A 453 5.38 8.48 31.74
C GLY A 453 6.61 8.32 30.85
N THR A 454 7.69 7.76 31.40
CA THR A 454 8.88 7.40 30.62
C THR A 454 9.12 5.89 30.67
N LEU A 455 9.53 5.32 29.54
CA LEU A 455 9.92 3.91 29.42
C LEU A 455 11.43 3.71 29.26
N VAL A 456 12.21 4.78 29.40
CA VAL A 456 13.67 4.74 29.27
C VAL A 456 14.26 3.74 30.27
N GLY A 457 15.03 2.78 29.77
CA GLY A 457 15.66 1.72 30.56
C GLY A 457 14.77 0.53 30.92
N LEU A 458 13.48 0.55 30.58
CA LEU A 458 12.54 -0.54 30.88
C LEU A 458 12.37 -1.50 29.70
N LEU A 459 12.33 -0.98 28.48
CA LEU A 459 12.14 -1.81 27.28
C LEU A 459 13.43 -2.51 26.85
N PRO A 460 13.34 -3.63 26.10
CA PRO A 460 14.50 -4.20 25.41
C PRO A 460 15.16 -3.20 24.46
N VAL A 461 16.43 -3.46 24.11
CA VAL A 461 17.14 -2.66 23.11
C VAL A 461 16.31 -2.60 21.81
N PRO A 462 16.12 -1.40 21.22
CA PRO A 462 15.40 -1.27 19.97
C PRO A 462 15.99 -2.17 18.88
N HIS A 463 15.14 -2.86 18.13
CA HIS A 463 15.60 -3.63 16.97
C HIS A 463 15.91 -2.67 15.81
N PRO A 464 16.82 -2.98 14.88
CA PRO A 464 17.06 -2.13 13.72
C PRO A 464 15.78 -1.84 12.92
N ILE A 465 15.71 -0.67 12.29
CA ILE A 465 14.60 -0.34 11.41
C ILE A 465 14.78 -1.13 10.11
N LEU A 466 13.78 -1.96 9.79
CA LEU A 466 13.73 -2.71 8.54
C LEU A 466 12.85 -1.97 7.54
N ILE A 467 13.46 -1.46 6.47
CA ILE A 467 12.71 -0.85 5.37
C ILE A 467 12.63 -1.85 4.23
N ARG A 468 11.40 -2.18 3.85
CA ARG A 468 11.07 -3.07 2.73
C ARG A 468 10.82 -2.20 1.50
N LYS A 469 11.82 -2.06 0.63
CA LYS A 469 11.70 -1.27 -0.60
C LYS A 469 11.05 -2.09 -1.70
N TYR A 470 10.22 -1.42 -2.50
CA TYR A 470 9.68 -1.98 -3.72
C TYR A 470 10.82 -2.30 -4.70
N GLN A 471 10.81 -3.51 -5.24
CA GLN A 471 11.65 -3.86 -6.39
C GLN A 471 10.75 -4.16 -7.60
N PRO A 472 10.94 -3.46 -8.73
CA PRO A 472 10.26 -3.79 -9.96
C PRO A 472 10.71 -5.17 -10.43
N ASN A 473 9.75 -5.97 -10.86
CA ASN A 473 10.00 -7.28 -11.42
C ASN A 473 9.16 -7.52 -12.69
N ALA A 474 9.52 -8.54 -13.49
CA ALA A 474 8.90 -8.80 -14.79
C ALA A 474 7.37 -8.93 -14.72
N GLY A 475 6.83 -9.36 -13.57
CA GLY A 475 5.39 -9.40 -13.33
C GLY A 475 4.75 -8.03 -13.11
N THR A 476 5.34 -7.20 -12.26
CA THR A 476 4.87 -5.81 -12.06
C THR A 476 5.02 -4.93 -13.31
N ALA A 477 5.96 -5.23 -14.22
CA ALA A 477 6.06 -4.58 -15.51
C ALA A 477 4.87 -4.92 -16.44
N ALA A 478 4.29 -6.12 -16.33
CA ALA A 478 3.14 -6.54 -17.12
C ALA A 478 1.76 -6.13 -16.53
N CYS A 479 1.73 -5.38 -15.42
CA CYS A 479 0.50 -4.88 -14.80
C CYS A 479 -0.27 -3.81 -15.62
N ASN A 480 0.20 -3.44 -16.81
CA ASN A 480 -0.41 -2.43 -17.67
C ASN A 480 -1.35 -2.98 -18.76
N VAL A 481 -1.68 -4.27 -18.73
CA VAL A 481 -2.69 -4.90 -19.59
C VAL A 481 -3.66 -5.68 -18.69
N ASP A 482 -4.96 -5.43 -18.83
CA ASP A 482 -6.07 -5.89 -17.96
C ASP A 482 -6.07 -7.40 -17.53
N PRO A 483 -6.80 -7.76 -16.44
CA PRO A 483 -6.50 -8.92 -15.59
C PRO A 483 -6.99 -10.23 -16.20
N PRO A 484 -6.08 -11.18 -16.45
CA PRO A 484 -6.17 -12.42 -15.67
C PRO A 484 -4.82 -13.13 -15.44
N ILE A 485 -4.74 -13.90 -14.35
CA ILE A 485 -3.87 -15.08 -14.17
C ILE A 485 -2.40 -14.77 -13.81
N TRP A 486 -2.17 -14.41 -12.55
CA TRP A 486 -0.87 -14.53 -11.86
C TRP A 486 -0.73 -15.91 -11.19
N TYR A 487 -1.07 -17.00 -11.90
CA TYR A 487 -1.15 -18.31 -11.24
C TYR A 487 0.15 -19.10 -11.18
N ASP A 488 1.26 -18.72 -11.83
CA ASP A 488 2.50 -19.55 -11.82
C ASP A 488 3.80 -18.76 -12.13
N THR A 489 4.18 -17.74 -11.36
CA THR A 489 5.51 -17.09 -11.54
C THR A 489 6.25 -16.80 -10.24
N ASP A 490 7.45 -17.38 -10.10
CA ASP A 490 8.40 -17.27 -8.98
C ASP A 490 9.12 -15.90 -8.92
N VAL A 491 8.39 -14.79 -8.74
CA VAL A 491 8.98 -13.44 -8.83
C VAL A 491 9.22 -12.79 -7.46
N LYS A 492 10.47 -12.48 -7.13
CA LYS A 492 10.88 -11.74 -5.91
C LYS A 492 10.52 -10.24 -6.02
N LEU A 493 9.84 -9.67 -5.02
CA LEU A 493 9.30 -8.28 -5.03
C LEU A 493 9.99 -7.28 -4.08
N PHE A 494 10.93 -7.72 -3.23
CA PHE A 494 11.41 -6.89 -2.11
C PHE A 494 12.91 -7.03 -1.82
N GLU A 495 13.59 -5.90 -1.58
CA GLU A 495 14.88 -5.84 -0.88
C GLU A 495 14.65 -5.36 0.55
N ILE A 496 15.23 -6.06 1.53
CA ILE A 496 15.25 -5.61 2.92
C ILE A 496 16.55 -4.85 3.14
N GLN A 497 16.47 -3.54 3.35
CA GLN A 497 17.61 -2.73 3.78
C GLN A 497 17.53 -2.50 5.29
N ARG A 498 18.63 -2.79 5.99
CA ARG A 498 18.81 -2.45 7.41
C ARG A 498 19.26 -0.99 7.48
N VAL A 499 18.50 -0.16 8.18
CA VAL A 499 18.82 1.26 8.44
C VAL A 499 19.31 1.44 9.86
#